data_AF-A0A7D5GPQ3-F1
#
_entry.id   AF-A0A7D5GPQ3-F1
#
_cell.length_a   1.000
_cell.length_b   1.000
_cell.length_c   1.000
_cell.angle_alpha   90.00
_cell.angle_beta   90.00
_cell.angle_gamma   90.00
#
_symmetry.space_group_name_H-M   'P 1'
#
loop_
_entity.id
_entity.type
_entity.pdbx_description
1 polymer ?
#
loop_
_entity_poly.entity_id
_entity_poly.type
_entity_poly.pdbx_seq_one_letter_code
_entity_poly.pdbx_strand_id
1 'polypeptide(L)' 'MIGGAILAYILHNASAFPKNPQSVQEIKDWRNRAAFASITTPLFALVMELFIGFTGVNLATCVDLVPFI' A
#
# COMPACT_ATOMS: atom_id res chain seq x y z
N MET A 1 -3.85 -0.31 -2.05
CA MET A 1 -2.80 -0.50 -3.08
C MET A 1 -2.74 0.62 -4.09
N ILE A 2 -3.71 0.71 -5.00
CA ILE A 2 -3.73 1.66 -6.13
C ILE A 2 -3.59 3.11 -5.63
N GLY A 3 -4.33 3.50 -4.60
CA GLY A 3 -4.22 4.84 -4.02
C GLY A 3 -2.83 5.17 -3.47
N GLY A 4 -2.14 4.19 -2.85
CA GLY A 4 -0.78 4.38 -2.33
C GLY A 4 0.26 4.52 -3.44
N ALA A 5 0.12 3.74 -4.53
CA ALA A 5 0.99 3.84 -5.70
C ALA A 5 0.81 5.17 -6.44
N ILE A 6 -0.43 5.61 -6.66
CA ILE A 6 -0.74 6.92 -7.27
C ILE A 6 -0.19 8.05 -6.40
N LEU A 7 -0.41 7.99 -5.09
CA LEU A 7 0.10 8.99 -4.16
C LEU A 7 1.64 9.02 -4.18
N ALA A 8 2.31 7.86 -4.19
CA ALA A 8 3.76 7.80 -4.30
C ALA A 8 4.26 8.45 -5.61
N TYR A 9 3.60 8.21 -6.74
CA TYR A 9 3.93 8.86 -8.01
C TYR A 9 3.76 10.38 -7.95
N ILE A 10 2.63 10.86 -7.41
CA ILE A 10 2.39 12.30 -7.26
C ILE A 10 3.45 12.94 -6.37
N LEU A 11 3.74 12.34 -5.21
CA LEU A 11 4.73 12.86 -4.26
C LEU A 11 6.16 12.80 -4.80
N HIS A 12 6.49 11.82 -5.64
CA HIS A 12 7.77 11.78 -6.32
C HIS A 12 7.97 13.03 -7.19
N ASN A 13 6.99 13.36 -8.03
CA ASN A 13 7.01 14.56 -8.85
C ASN A 13 6.93 15.84 -8.01
N ALA A 14 6.14 15.83 -6.93
CA ALA A 14 5.98 16.98 -6.05
C ALA A 14 7.28 17.36 -5.33
N SER A 15 8.16 16.38 -5.05
CA SER A 15 9.43 16.60 -4.35
C SER A 15 10.42 17.48 -5.12
N ALA A 16 10.18 17.75 -6.40
CA ALA A 16 11.01 18.62 -7.23
C ALA A 16 10.68 20.12 -7.11
N PHE A 17 9.53 20.50 -6.53
CA PHE A 17 9.09 21.90 -6.45
C PHE A 17 9.63 22.69 -5.25
N PRO A 18 9.67 22.15 -4.01
CA PRO A 18 10.14 22.91 -2.86
C PRO A 18 11.65 23.12 -2.93
N LYS A 19 12.09 24.35 -2.65
CA LYS A 19 13.51 24.70 -2.53
C LYS A 19 14.08 24.46 -1.12
N ASN A 20 13.21 24.37 -0.11
CA ASN A 20 13.61 24.09 1.26
C ASN A 20 13.91 22.59 1.41
N PRO A 21 15.13 22.19 1.83
CA PRO A 21 15.50 20.79 2.00
C PRO A 21 14.61 20.05 3.01
N GLN A 22 14.09 20.72 4.04
CA GLN A 22 13.20 20.09 5.02
C GLN A 22 11.88 19.63 4.39
N SER A 23 11.24 20.50 3.60
CA SER A 23 9.98 20.17 2.92
C SER A 23 10.16 19.08 1.86
N VAL A 24 11.31 19.06 1.17
CA VAL A 24 11.65 17.98 0.23
C VAL A 24 11.77 16.63 0.96
N GLN A 25 12.38 16.63 2.15
CA GLN A 25 12.52 15.41 2.95
C GLN A 25 11.17 14.90 3.45
N GLU A 26 10.31 15.78 3.96
CA GLU A 26 8.96 15.42 4.39
C GLU A 26 8.13 14.79 3.27
N ILE A 27 8.21 15.34 2.05
CA ILE A 27 7.52 14.78 0.87
C ILE A 27 8.09 13.41 0.50
N LYS A 28 9.42 13.24 0.56
CA LYS A 28 10.07 11.93 0.32
C LYS A 28 9.67 10.89 1.36
N ASP A 29 9.54 11.28 2.62
CA ASP A 29 9.12 10.37 3.70
C ASP A 29 7.67 9.92 3.49
N TRP A 30 6.77 10.85 3.15
CA TRP A 30 5.40 10.53 2.77
C TRP A 30 5.32 9.60 1.55
N ARG A 31 6.12 9.87 0.51
CA ARG A 31 6.23 9.01 -0.67
C ARG A 31 6.65 7.60 -0.29
N ASN A 32 7.70 7.47 0.52
CA ASN A 32 8.25 6.17 0.92
C ASN A 32 7.23 5.36 1.74
N ARG A 33 6.49 6.02 2.64
CA ARG A 33 5.39 5.38 3.39
C ARG A 33 4.26 4.94 2.47
N ALA A 34 3.85 5.77 1.52
CA ALA A 34 2.81 5.44 0.55
C ALA A 34 3.21 4.26 -0.35
N ALA A 35 4.45 4.25 -0.83
CA ALA A 35 5.02 3.14 -1.60
C ALA A 35 5.08 1.85 -0.78
N PHE A 36 5.57 1.92 0.46
CA PHE A 36 5.60 0.77 1.36
C PHE A 36 4.20 0.19 1.59
N ALA A 37 3.22 1.04 1.95
CA ALA A 37 1.84 0.62 2.16
C ALA A 37 1.23 -0.02 0.90
N SER A 38 1.58 0.47 -0.30
CA SER A 38 1.08 -0.10 -1.55
C SER A 38 1.51 -1.56 -1.78
N ILE A 39 2.65 -1.99 -1.22
CA ILE A 39 3.19 -3.36 -1.32
C ILE A 39 2.78 -4.20 -0.11
N THR A 40 2.81 -3.63 1.10
CA THR A 40 2.57 -4.41 2.33
C THR A 40 1.11 -4.69 2.59
N THR A 41 0.20 -3.80 2.17
CA THR A 41 -1.25 -4.01 2.32
C THR A 41 -1.75 -5.30 1.65
N PRO A 42 -1.41 -5.63 0.39
CA PRO A 42 -1.85 -6.88 -0.23
C PRO A 42 -1.21 -8.11 0.39
N LEU A 43 0.06 -8.04 0.77
CA LEU A 43 0.71 -9.14 1.49
C LEU A 43 0.01 -9.42 2.82
N PHE A 44 -0.37 -8.37 3.53
CA PHE A 44 -1.16 -8.48 4.75
C PHE A 44 -2.57 -9.04 4.48
N ALA A 45 -3.23 -8.60 3.41
CA ALA A 45 -4.53 -9.12 3.00
C ALA A 45 -4.48 -10.63 2.68
N LEU A 46 -3.44 -11.09 1.98
CA LEU A 46 -3.22 -12.52 1.70
C LEU A 46 -3.03 -13.32 3.00
N VAL A 47 -2.23 -12.80 3.94
CA VAL A 47 -2.04 -13.45 5.25
C VAL A 47 -3.37 -13.56 5.99
N MET A 48 -4.19 -12.50 5.98
CA MET A 48 -5.53 -12.51 6.57
C MET A 48 -6.45 -13.54 5.90
N GLU A 49 -6.43 -13.64 4.58
CA GLU A 49 -7.17 -14.64 3.82
C GLU A 49 -6.78 -16.06 4.22
N LEU A 50 -5.47 -16.33 4.35
CA LEU A 50 -4.98 -17.63 4.83
C LEU A 50 -5.46 -17.92 6.25
N PHE A 51 -5.38 -16.97 7.18
CA PHE A 51 -5.88 -17.15 8.55
C PHE A 51 -7.39 -17.47 8.58
N ILE A 52 -8.19 -16.77 7.77
CA ILE A 52 -9.63 -17.05 7.64
C ILE A 52 -9.85 -18.47 7.09
N GLY A 53 -9.09 -18.88 6.07
CA GLY A 53 -9.14 -20.24 5.53
C GLY A 53 -8.75 -21.32 6.54
N PHE A 54 -7.75 -21.08 7.39
CA PHE A 54 -7.33 -22.00 8.45
C PHE A 54 -8.37 -22.15 9.57
N THR A 55 -9.20 -21.13 9.83
CA THR A 55 -10.25 -21.19 10.88
C THR A 55 -11.45 -22.08 10.52
N GLY A 56 -11.42 -22.77 9.38
CA GLY A 56 -12.22 -23.99 9.19
C GLY A 56 -13.69 -23.73 8.89
N VAL A 57 -13.96 -22.96 7.85
CA VAL A 57 -15.23 -23.00 7.11
C VAL A 57 -14.91 -22.55 5.70
N ASN A 58 -15.67 -23.03 4.72
CA ASN A 58 -15.54 -22.78 3.28
C ASN A 58 -15.73 -21.28 2.88
N LEU A 59 -15.37 -20.34 3.76
CA LEU A 59 -15.41 -18.88 3.62
C LEU A 59 -14.21 -18.34 2.83
N ALA A 60 -13.09 -19.07 2.76
CA ALA A 60 -11.97 -18.69 1.90
C ALA A 60 -12.38 -18.61 0.42
N THR A 61 -13.35 -19.41 -0.02
CA THR A 61 -13.93 -19.32 -1.37
C THR A 61 -14.97 -18.20 -1.54
N CYS A 62 -15.38 -17.52 -0.47
CA CYS A 62 -16.40 -16.47 -0.51
C CYS A 62 -15.87 -15.06 -0.27
N VAL A 63 -14.62 -14.94 0.21
CA VAL A 63 -14.03 -13.67 0.63
C VAL A 63 -12.74 -13.46 -0.17
N ASP A 64 -12.89 -12.82 -1.33
CA ASP A 64 -11.76 -12.37 -2.13
C ASP A 64 -11.31 -10.99 -1.62
N LEU A 65 -10.37 -11.02 -0.66
CA LEU A 65 -9.75 -9.82 -0.10
C LEU A 65 -8.62 -9.28 -0.98
N VAL A 66 -8.15 -10.10 -1.92
CA VAL A 66 -7.14 -9.74 -2.90
C VAL A 66 -7.84 -9.61 -4.25
N PRO A 67 -8.53 -8.50 -4.53
CA PRO A 67 -8.94 -8.26 -5.90
C PRO A 67 -7.64 -8.23 -6.72
N PHE A 68 -7.56 -8.98 -7.82
CA PHE A 68 -6.45 -9.01 -8.78
C PHE A 68 -5.30 -10.02 -8.53
N ILE A 69 -5.62 -11.31 -8.40
CA ILE A 69 -5.05 -12.20 -9.44
C ILE A 69 -5.80 -11.91 -10.75
#